data_AF-A0A0M2SFY4-F1
#
_entry.id   AF-A0A0M2SFY4-F1
#
_cell.length_a   1.000
_cell.length_b   1.000
_cell.length_c   1.000
_cell.angle_alpha   90.00
_cell.angle_beta   90.00
_cell.angle_gamma   90.00
#
_symmetry.space_group_name_H-M   'P 1'
#
loop_
_entity.id
_entity.type
_entity.pdbx_description
1 polymer ?
#
loop_
_entity_poly.entity_id
_entity_poly.type
_entity_poly.pdbx_seq_one_letter_code
_entity_poly.pdbx_strand_id
1 'polypeptide(L)'
;MRKFLILAIIHILAGYFTMAGFPAQAKEKRESYLPDTSLTYVYKHKDGTTETFTFDQMHEGWQEWTVTDSKGTRRIAFMENEEFLMHAPPESSAIMDLQFPVKTGQFWDRNTGQENDISSITGVNMPIKTPAGLFKKAVEVTEKGGYKKYYAPNIGLIQTTHNDQVIYQLTQLK
;
A
#
# COMPACT_ATOMS: atom_id res chain seq x y z
N MET A 1 -34.81 77.64 -5.72
CA MET A 1 -33.42 77.25 -5.38
C MET A 1 -33.45 75.91 -4.67
N ARG A 2 -32.50 75.05 -5.03
CA ARG A 2 -32.35 73.63 -4.67
C ARG A 2 -32.39 73.37 -3.16
N LYS A 3 -33.03 72.27 -2.74
CA LYS A 3 -32.36 71.07 -2.20
C LYS A 3 -33.35 69.92 -1.98
N PHE A 4 -32.88 68.74 -2.38
CA PHE A 4 -33.51 67.42 -2.36
C PHE A 4 -33.55 66.82 -0.95
N LEU A 5 -34.55 65.98 -0.67
CA LEU A 5 -34.33 64.75 0.08
C LEU A 5 -35.36 63.70 -0.38
N ILE A 6 -34.88 62.70 -1.12
CA ILE A 6 -35.63 61.50 -1.49
C ILE A 6 -35.34 60.47 -0.40
N LEU A 7 -36.37 60.02 0.31
CA LEU A 7 -36.28 58.86 1.20
C LEU A 7 -36.70 57.63 0.38
N ALA A 8 -35.73 56.86 -0.11
CA ALA A 8 -35.97 55.57 -0.75
C ALA A 8 -35.94 54.47 0.32
N ILE A 9 -37.10 53.85 0.56
CA ILE A 9 -37.23 52.67 1.43
C ILE A 9 -36.79 51.45 0.63
N ILE A 10 -35.58 50.95 0.90
CA ILE A 10 -35.07 49.70 0.34
C ILE A 10 -35.74 48.55 1.12
N HIS A 11 -36.63 47.81 0.46
CA HIS A 11 -37.07 46.51 0.93
C HIS A 11 -35.98 45.49 0.62
N ILE A 12 -35.26 45.04 1.65
CA ILE A 12 -34.35 43.90 1.54
C ILE A 12 -35.23 42.64 1.53
N LEU A 13 -35.40 42.04 0.34
CA LEU A 13 -35.85 40.66 0.22
C LEU A 13 -34.71 39.75 0.71
N ALA A 14 -34.87 39.21 1.91
CA ALA A 14 -34.03 38.12 2.41
C ALA A 14 -34.33 36.86 1.59
N GLY A 15 -33.54 36.62 0.55
CA GLY A 15 -33.50 35.34 -0.15
C GLY A 15 -32.94 34.27 0.78
N TYR A 16 -33.77 33.31 1.18
CA TYR A 16 -33.33 32.09 1.82
C TYR A 16 -32.52 31.27 0.81
N PHE A 17 -31.19 31.40 0.84
CA PHE A 17 -30.31 30.45 0.19
C PHE A 17 -30.27 29.20 1.07
N THR A 18 -31.08 28.20 0.73
CA THR A 18 -30.92 26.85 1.26
C THR A 18 -29.58 26.33 0.77
N MET A 19 -28.57 26.27 1.64
CA MET A 19 -27.38 25.47 1.36
C MET A 19 -27.85 24.02 1.27
N ALA A 20 -28.03 23.54 0.04
CA ALA A 20 -28.08 22.11 -0.22
C ALA A 20 -26.76 21.55 0.31
N GLY A 21 -26.84 20.84 1.43
CA GLY A 21 -25.69 20.17 2.01
C GLY A 21 -25.05 19.29 0.94
N PHE A 22 -23.77 19.52 0.66
CA PHE A 22 -22.99 18.56 -0.12
C PHE A 22 -23.10 17.21 0.59
N PRO A 23 -23.59 16.15 -0.08
CA PRO A 23 -23.58 14.84 0.54
C PRO A 23 -22.14 14.51 0.90
N ALA A 24 -21.90 14.15 2.17
CA ALA A 24 -20.62 13.64 2.60
C ALA A 24 -20.24 12.47 1.69
N GLN A 25 -19.20 12.65 0.87
CA GLN A 25 -18.70 11.60 0.01
C GLN A 25 -18.24 10.46 0.92
N ALA A 26 -18.94 9.32 0.86
CA ALA A 26 -18.56 8.15 1.63
C ALA A 26 -17.12 7.80 1.28
N LYS A 27 -16.24 7.78 2.28
CA LYS A 27 -14.85 7.34 2.13
C LYS A 27 -14.90 5.89 1.66
N GLU A 28 -14.56 5.63 0.38
CA GLU A 28 -14.57 4.29 -0.15
C GLU A 28 -13.69 3.39 0.72
N LYS A 29 -14.20 2.20 1.04
CA LYS A 29 -13.46 1.20 1.81
C LYS A 29 -12.29 0.71 0.94
N ARG A 30 -11.09 1.21 1.23
CA ARG A 30 -9.86 0.78 0.54
C ARG A 30 -9.46 -0.64 0.97
N GLU A 31 -8.90 -1.39 0.04
CA GLU A 31 -8.28 -2.68 0.31
C GLU A 31 -6.97 -2.46 1.09
N SER A 32 -6.75 -3.25 2.16
CA SER A 32 -5.46 -3.29 2.86
C SER A 32 -4.53 -4.28 2.18
N TYR A 33 -3.24 -4.01 2.21
CA TYR A 33 -2.17 -4.87 1.72
C TYR A 33 -1.24 -5.33 2.87
N LEU A 34 -1.60 -5.06 4.13
CA LEU A 34 -0.94 -5.71 5.26
C LEU A 34 -1.14 -7.23 5.21
N PRO A 35 -0.12 -8.02 5.56
CA PRO A 35 -0.32 -9.45 5.78
C PRO A 35 -1.32 -9.69 6.91
N ASP A 36 -2.27 -10.60 6.68
CA ASP A 36 -3.17 -11.13 7.72
C ASP A 36 -2.37 -11.83 8.82
N THR A 37 -2.46 -11.31 10.05
CA THR A 37 -1.72 -11.76 11.23
C THR A 37 -2.17 -13.12 11.76
N SER A 38 -3.29 -13.65 11.28
CA SER A 38 -3.76 -15.00 11.63
C SER A 38 -3.10 -16.10 10.80
N LEU A 39 -2.37 -15.74 9.73
CA LEU A 39 -1.74 -16.68 8.81
C LEU A 39 -0.23 -16.79 9.04
N THR A 40 0.31 -17.97 8.73
CA THR A 40 1.74 -18.19 8.54
C THR A 40 2.07 -18.28 7.06
N TYR A 41 3.08 -17.53 6.62
CA TYR A 41 3.46 -17.42 5.21
C TYR A 41 4.76 -18.17 4.95
N VAL A 42 4.78 -19.04 3.95
CA VAL A 42 6.01 -19.75 3.54
C VAL A 42 6.40 -19.29 2.14
N TYR A 43 7.55 -18.64 2.04
CA TYR A 43 8.11 -18.20 0.77
C TYR A 43 9.24 -19.11 0.32
N LYS A 44 9.47 -19.15 -0.99
CA LYS A 44 10.56 -19.88 -1.62
C LYS A 44 11.39 -18.95 -2.49
N HIS A 45 12.70 -19.00 -2.30
CA HIS A 45 13.71 -18.33 -3.12
C HIS A 45 14.03 -19.16 -4.36
N LYS A 46 14.64 -18.52 -5.38
CA LYS A 46 15.04 -19.19 -6.63
C LYS A 46 15.97 -20.39 -6.42
N ASP A 47 16.86 -20.30 -5.44
CA ASP A 47 17.81 -21.35 -5.08
C ASP A 47 17.16 -22.57 -4.38
N GLY A 48 15.86 -22.49 -4.10
CA GLY A 48 15.09 -23.54 -3.47
C GLY A 48 14.95 -23.40 -1.96
N THR A 49 15.69 -22.48 -1.33
CA THR A 49 15.56 -22.21 0.11
C THR A 49 14.21 -21.57 0.42
N THR A 50 13.75 -21.76 1.65
CA THR A 50 12.46 -21.26 2.11
C THR A 50 12.61 -20.43 3.37
N GLU A 51 11.76 -19.44 3.52
CA GLU A 51 11.60 -18.68 4.75
C GLU A 51 10.14 -18.65 5.18
N THR A 52 9.92 -18.72 6.49
CA THR A 52 8.59 -18.74 7.11
C THR A 52 8.40 -17.48 7.93
N PHE A 53 7.32 -16.75 7.66
CA PHE A 53 6.92 -15.56 8.40
C PHE A 53 5.78 -15.94 9.33
N THR A 54 5.97 -15.68 10.62
CA THR A 54 4.96 -15.85 11.66
C THR A 54 4.79 -14.55 12.41
N PHE A 55 3.55 -14.10 12.55
CA PHE A 55 3.23 -12.90 13.30
C PHE A 55 3.64 -13.09 14.76
N ASP A 56 4.22 -12.05 15.35
CA ASP A 56 4.61 -12.05 16.76
C ASP A 56 3.71 -11.11 17.57
N GLN A 57 3.78 -9.81 17.27
CA GLN A 57 3.07 -8.80 18.05
C GLN A 57 2.83 -7.52 17.26
N MET A 58 1.97 -6.66 17.81
CA MET A 58 1.85 -5.27 17.40
C MET A 58 2.76 -4.39 18.26
N HIS A 59 3.52 -3.49 17.64
CA HIS A 59 4.33 -2.49 18.35
C HIS A 59 4.18 -1.12 17.66
N GLU A 60 3.57 -0.14 18.35
CA GLU A 60 3.42 1.24 17.85
C GLU A 60 2.86 1.35 16.41
N GLY A 61 1.86 0.51 16.07
CA GLY A 61 1.24 0.48 14.74
C GLY A 61 1.96 -0.37 13.70
N TRP A 62 3.11 -0.96 14.06
CA TRP A 62 3.80 -1.96 13.26
C TRP A 62 3.33 -3.37 13.62
N GLN A 63 3.11 -4.20 12.60
CA GLN A 63 3.04 -5.65 12.74
C GLN A 63 4.45 -6.21 12.74
N GLU A 64 4.92 -6.78 13.84
CA GLU A 64 6.21 -7.44 13.94
C GLU A 64 6.08 -8.93 13.62
N TRP A 65 7.01 -9.41 12.80
CA TRP A 65 7.03 -10.79 12.31
C TRP A 65 8.39 -11.42 12.61
N THR A 66 8.36 -12.70 13.00
CA THR A 66 9.56 -13.55 12.99
C THR A 66 9.68 -14.19 11.62
N VAL A 67 10.84 -14.03 10.99
CA VAL A 67 11.22 -14.75 9.77
C VAL A 67 12.22 -15.83 10.14
N THR A 68 11.86 -17.08 9.87
CA THR A 68 12.73 -18.25 10.12
C THR A 68 13.15 -18.89 8.81
N ASP A 69 14.44 -19.10 8.64
CA ASP A 69 15.02 -19.80 7.51
C ASP A 69 16.13 -20.78 7.97
N SER A 70 16.86 -21.39 7.03
CA SER A 70 17.95 -22.33 7.33
C SER A 70 19.14 -21.72 8.10
N LYS A 71 19.27 -20.39 8.12
CA LYS A 71 20.37 -19.64 8.75
C LYS A 71 19.99 -19.12 10.14
N GLY A 72 18.70 -19.14 10.50
CA GLY A 72 18.22 -18.77 11.82
C GLY A 72 16.94 -17.93 11.76
N THR A 73 16.78 -17.08 12.76
CA THR A 73 15.61 -16.20 12.90
C THR A 73 16.00 -14.74 12.82
N ARG A 74 15.21 -13.93 12.12
CA ARG A 74 15.31 -12.47 12.07
C ARG A 74 13.93 -11.83 12.24
N ARG A 75 13.90 -10.54 12.52
CA ARG A 75 12.65 -9.76 12.59
C ARG A 75 12.39 -9.02 11.30
N ILE A 76 11.14 -8.70 11.04
CA ILE A 76 10.72 -7.72 10.02
C ILE A 76 9.41 -7.12 10.52
N ALA A 77 9.21 -5.84 10.27
CA ALA A 77 7.98 -5.17 10.63
C ALA A 77 7.26 -4.62 9.40
N PHE A 78 5.93 -4.62 9.40
CA PHE A 78 5.11 -4.01 8.35
C PHE A 78 4.17 -2.96 8.95
N MET A 79 3.98 -1.85 8.26
CA MET A 79 3.03 -0.81 8.63
C MET A 79 2.28 -0.34 7.39
N GLU A 80 1.00 -0.03 7.57
CA GLU A 80 0.17 0.58 6.56
C GLU A 80 -0.64 1.73 7.16
N ASN A 81 -0.68 2.85 6.45
CA ASN A 81 -1.52 4.00 6.79
C ASN A 81 -2.24 4.51 5.54
N GLU A 82 -2.86 5.69 5.62
CA GLU A 82 -3.66 6.26 4.51
C GLU A 82 -2.85 6.52 3.22
N GLU A 83 -1.53 6.65 3.33
CA GLU A 83 -0.63 7.09 2.28
C GLU A 83 0.25 5.98 1.72
N PHE A 84 0.61 4.97 2.53
CA PHE A 84 1.54 3.94 2.10
C PHE A 84 1.42 2.61 2.86
N LEU A 85 2.04 1.58 2.26
CA LEU A 85 2.53 0.36 2.90
C LEU A 85 4.06 0.39 2.93
N MET A 86 4.66 -0.03 4.04
CA MET A 86 6.11 -0.13 4.18
C MET A 86 6.53 -1.30 5.06
N HIS A 87 7.77 -1.74 4.88
CA HIS A 87 8.42 -2.72 5.75
C HIS A 87 9.73 -2.18 6.33
N ALA A 88 10.08 -2.65 7.53
CA ALA A 88 11.33 -2.32 8.20
C ALA A 88 12.13 -3.61 8.50
N PRO A 89 13.29 -3.82 7.85
CA PRO A 89 14.24 -4.85 8.26
C PRO A 89 14.88 -4.53 9.63
N PRO A 90 15.50 -5.50 10.30
CA PRO A 90 16.25 -5.25 11.54
C PRO A 90 17.35 -4.23 11.29
N GLU A 91 17.47 -3.25 12.19
CA GLU A 91 18.54 -2.24 12.18
C GLU A 91 18.67 -1.44 10.87
N SER A 92 17.59 -1.34 10.10
CA SER A 92 17.52 -0.58 8.84
C SER A 92 16.35 0.40 8.85
N SER A 93 16.45 1.45 8.04
CA SER A 93 15.33 2.34 7.73
C SER A 93 14.18 1.56 7.07
N ALA A 94 12.96 2.02 7.32
CA ALA A 94 11.76 1.51 6.65
C ALA A 94 11.79 1.84 5.15
N ILE A 95 11.31 0.89 4.34
CA ILE A 95 11.28 0.95 2.88
C ILE A 95 9.82 0.98 2.44
N MET A 96 9.46 1.92 1.57
CA MET A 96 8.09 2.02 1.04
C MET A 96 7.84 0.96 -0.04
N ASP A 97 6.85 0.10 0.20
CA ASP A 97 6.45 -1.00 -0.68
C ASP A 97 5.35 -0.61 -1.67
N LEU A 98 4.36 0.16 -1.20
CA LEU A 98 3.26 0.66 -2.02
C LEU A 98 2.90 2.07 -1.59
N GLN A 99 2.63 2.93 -2.56
CA GLN A 99 2.02 4.23 -2.34
C GLN A 99 0.54 4.20 -2.69
N PHE A 100 -0.28 4.83 -1.85
CA PHE A 100 -1.70 5.00 -2.07
C PHE A 100 -2.03 6.38 -2.68
N PRO A 101 -3.10 6.49 -3.48
CA PRO A 101 -4.01 5.40 -3.90
C PRO A 101 -3.34 4.43 -4.88
N VAL A 102 -3.71 3.15 -4.83
CA VAL A 102 -3.22 2.13 -5.77
C VAL A 102 -3.73 2.43 -7.18
N LYS A 103 -2.88 3.00 -8.03
CA LYS A 103 -3.21 3.37 -9.40
C LYS A 103 -1.99 3.25 -10.31
N THR A 104 -2.20 2.71 -11.50
CA THR A 104 -1.16 2.66 -12.54
C THR A 104 -0.59 4.05 -12.83
N GLY A 105 0.74 4.14 -12.90
CA GLY A 105 1.48 5.38 -13.12
C GLY A 105 1.86 6.13 -11.83
N GLN A 106 1.39 5.69 -10.66
CA GLN A 106 1.88 6.19 -9.37
C GLN A 106 3.35 5.78 -9.19
N PHE A 107 4.20 6.68 -8.69
CA PHE A 107 5.61 6.41 -8.43
C PHE A 107 6.11 7.12 -7.17
N TRP A 108 7.13 6.55 -6.53
CA TRP A 108 7.73 7.08 -5.30
C TRP A 108 9.22 6.72 -5.19
N ASP A 109 9.95 7.47 -4.37
CA ASP A 109 11.25 7.08 -3.86
C ASP A 109 11.07 6.07 -2.72
N ARG A 110 11.83 4.97 -2.75
CA ARG A 110 11.69 3.88 -1.78
C ARG A 110 12.24 4.21 -0.38
N ASN A 111 12.80 5.40 -0.17
CA ASN A 111 13.45 5.86 1.05
C ASN A 111 14.69 5.02 1.43
N THR A 112 15.39 4.47 0.44
CA THR A 112 16.61 3.66 0.66
C THR A 112 17.88 4.51 0.84
N GLY A 113 17.77 5.83 0.66
CA GLY A 113 18.91 6.76 0.64
C GLY A 113 19.76 6.66 -0.63
N GLN A 114 19.37 5.81 -1.59
CA GLN A 114 20.01 5.69 -2.89
C GLN A 114 19.37 6.64 -3.89
N GLU A 115 20.20 7.38 -4.62
CA GLU A 115 19.71 8.31 -5.64
C GLU A 115 18.96 7.56 -6.75
N ASN A 116 17.76 8.02 -7.07
CA ASN A 116 16.91 7.49 -8.14
C ASN A 116 16.46 6.02 -7.92
N ASP A 117 16.25 5.60 -6.68
CA ASP A 117 15.60 4.32 -6.35
C ASP A 117 14.07 4.45 -6.41
N ILE A 118 13.57 4.61 -7.63
CA ILE A 118 12.16 4.87 -7.92
C ILE A 118 11.40 3.56 -8.12
N SER A 119 10.26 3.43 -7.44
CA SER A 119 9.24 2.41 -7.70
C SER A 119 8.04 3.02 -8.41
N SER A 120 7.33 2.20 -9.19
CA SER A 120 6.08 2.61 -9.82
C SER A 120 5.07 1.49 -9.91
N ILE A 121 3.78 1.81 -9.78
CA ILE A 121 2.71 0.85 -10.04
C ILE A 121 2.52 0.76 -11.55
N THR A 122 2.85 -0.40 -12.12
CA THR A 122 2.72 -0.68 -13.56
C THR A 122 1.49 -1.50 -13.90
N GLY A 123 0.88 -2.17 -12.92
CA GLY A 123 -0.34 -2.95 -13.10
C GLY A 123 -1.21 -2.99 -11.85
N VAL A 124 -2.53 -3.01 -12.05
CA VAL A 124 -3.53 -3.16 -10.98
C VAL A 124 -4.54 -4.22 -11.39
N ASN A 125 -5.16 -4.89 -10.42
CA ASN A 125 -6.10 -5.99 -10.65
C ASN A 125 -5.52 -7.14 -11.49
N MET A 126 -4.23 -7.42 -11.30
CA MET A 126 -3.51 -8.46 -12.04
C MET A 126 -3.81 -9.85 -11.45
N PRO A 127 -4.17 -10.86 -12.27
CA PRO A 127 -4.24 -12.23 -11.81
C PRO A 127 -2.83 -12.84 -11.72
N ILE A 128 -2.38 -13.15 -10.51
CA ILE A 128 -1.08 -13.77 -10.26
C ILE A 128 -1.30 -15.13 -9.58
N LYS A 129 -0.71 -16.17 -10.15
CA LYS A 129 -0.76 -17.54 -9.62
C LYS A 129 0.58 -17.89 -8.99
N THR A 130 0.56 -18.28 -7.73
CA THR A 130 1.71 -18.87 -7.03
C THR A 130 1.33 -20.28 -6.56
N PRO A 131 2.25 -21.07 -5.99
CA PRO A 131 1.89 -22.36 -5.39
C PRO A 131 0.88 -22.23 -4.23
N ALA A 132 0.80 -21.07 -3.58
CA ALA A 132 -0.18 -20.81 -2.51
C ALA A 132 -1.61 -20.57 -3.03
N GLY A 133 -1.79 -20.26 -4.32
CA GLY A 133 -3.11 -20.03 -4.90
C GLY A 133 -3.13 -19.01 -6.03
N LEU A 134 -4.34 -18.62 -6.43
CA LEU A 134 -4.59 -17.58 -7.44
C LEU A 134 -5.05 -16.29 -6.75
N PHE A 135 -4.27 -15.22 -6.91
CA PHE A 135 -4.59 -13.87 -6.43
C PHE A 135 -5.10 -13.04 -7.60
N LYS A 136 -6.40 -12.73 -7.61
CA LYS A 136 -7.06 -12.09 -8.77
C LYS A 136 -6.87 -10.58 -8.85
N LYS A 137 -6.46 -9.94 -7.75
CA LYS A 137 -6.39 -8.49 -7.61
C LYS A 137 -5.00 -8.01 -7.20
N ALA A 138 -3.96 -8.60 -7.77
CA ALA A 138 -2.61 -8.20 -7.41
C ALA A 138 -2.24 -6.82 -8.01
N VAL A 139 -1.37 -6.11 -7.33
CA VAL A 139 -0.71 -4.88 -7.79
C VAL A 139 0.69 -5.24 -8.23
N GLU A 140 1.09 -4.80 -9.42
CA GLU A 140 2.45 -4.91 -9.90
C GLU A 140 3.19 -3.59 -9.65
N VAL A 141 4.31 -3.69 -8.94
CA VAL A 141 5.28 -2.61 -8.72
C VAL A 141 6.54 -2.93 -9.49
N THR A 142 6.94 -2.05 -10.40
CA THR A 142 8.23 -2.13 -11.08
C THR A 142 9.24 -1.25 -10.36
N GLU A 143 10.41 -1.82 -10.07
CA GLU A 143 11.55 -1.14 -9.47
C GLU A 143 12.71 -1.07 -10.48
N LYS A 144 13.71 -0.24 -10.19
CA LYS A 144 14.92 -0.14 -11.00
C LYS A 144 15.64 -1.48 -11.12
N GLY A 145 16.31 -1.71 -12.24
CA GLY A 145 17.12 -2.92 -12.45
C GLY A 145 16.33 -4.17 -12.85
N GLY A 146 15.07 -4.02 -13.27
CA GLY A 146 14.28 -5.12 -13.83
C GLY A 146 13.56 -5.97 -12.77
N TYR A 147 13.47 -5.47 -11.53
CA TYR A 147 12.66 -6.10 -10.48
C TYR A 147 11.19 -5.72 -10.64
N LYS A 148 10.32 -6.71 -10.45
CA LYS A 148 8.88 -6.49 -10.27
C LYS A 148 8.42 -7.21 -9.02
N LYS A 149 7.60 -6.55 -8.22
CA LYS A 149 6.97 -7.08 -7.01
C LYS A 149 5.46 -7.10 -7.18
N TYR A 150 4.83 -8.15 -6.70
CA TYR A 150 3.40 -8.36 -6.80
C TYR A 150 2.80 -8.41 -5.41
N TYR A 151 1.82 -7.56 -5.12
CA TYR A 151 1.18 -7.48 -3.80
C TYR A 151 -0.30 -7.82 -3.92
N ALA A 152 -0.84 -8.61 -3.01
CA ALA A 152 -2.26 -8.97 -2.97
C ALA A 152 -2.97 -8.42 -1.72
N PRO A 153 -4.25 -8.04 -1.82
CA PRO A 153 -5.04 -7.56 -0.67
C PRO A 153 -5.07 -8.55 0.49
N ASN A 154 -4.85 -8.06 1.70
CA ASN A 154 -4.78 -8.79 2.99
C ASN A 154 -3.71 -9.90 3.04
N ILE A 155 -2.76 -9.91 2.09
CA ILE A 155 -1.71 -10.92 1.99
C ILE A 155 -0.33 -10.26 1.91
N GLY A 156 -0.22 -9.07 1.31
CA GLY A 156 1.05 -8.39 1.09
C GLY A 156 1.80 -8.94 -0.13
N LEU A 157 3.12 -8.96 -0.08
CA LEU A 157 3.98 -9.41 -1.18
C LEU A 157 3.73 -10.89 -1.49
N ILE A 158 3.30 -11.24 -2.70
CA ILE A 158 3.07 -12.64 -3.11
C ILE A 158 4.15 -13.18 -4.05
N GLN A 159 4.86 -12.31 -4.77
CA GLN A 159 5.88 -12.70 -5.74
C GLN A 159 6.84 -11.55 -6.05
N THR A 160 8.11 -11.87 -6.26
CA THR A 160 9.11 -11.00 -6.86
C THR A 160 9.71 -11.68 -8.08
N THR A 161 9.83 -10.94 -9.17
CA THR A 161 10.55 -11.36 -10.38
C THR A 161 11.73 -10.43 -10.65
N HIS A 162 12.78 -10.95 -11.28
CA HIS A 162 13.87 -10.15 -11.84
C HIS A 162 14.09 -10.59 -13.29
N ASN A 163 13.98 -9.66 -14.24
CA ASN A 163 13.98 -9.95 -15.68
C ASN A 163 12.98 -11.07 -16.04
N ASP A 164 11.76 -10.94 -15.54
CA ASP A 164 10.63 -11.87 -15.72
C ASP A 164 10.84 -13.30 -15.18
N GLN A 165 11.93 -13.56 -14.46
CA GLN A 165 12.15 -14.80 -13.73
C GLN A 165 11.69 -14.66 -12.29
N VAL A 166 10.86 -15.57 -11.80
CA VAL A 166 10.48 -15.64 -10.38
C VAL A 166 11.73 -15.91 -9.53
N ILE A 167 12.02 -14.99 -8.61
CA ILE A 167 13.15 -15.12 -7.68
C ILE A 167 12.72 -15.36 -6.24
N TYR A 168 11.48 -15.00 -5.91
CA TYR A 168 10.89 -15.12 -4.59
C TYR A 168 9.36 -15.22 -4.76
N GLN A 169 8.71 -16.17 -4.11
CA GLN A 169 7.24 -16.29 -4.20
C GLN A 169 6.64 -16.99 -2.99
N LEU A 170 5.39 -16.63 -2.69
CA LEU A 170 4.57 -17.24 -1.66
C LEU A 170 4.14 -18.63 -2.11
N THR A 171 4.46 -19.65 -1.31
CA THR A 171 4.20 -21.05 -1.64
C THR A 171 3.16 -21.72 -0.76
N GLN A 172 2.98 -21.25 0.48
CA GLN A 172 1.96 -21.77 1.39
C GLN A 172 1.43 -20.65 2.29
N LEU A 173 0.14 -20.75 2.61
CA LEU A 173 -0.53 -20.05 3.70
C LEU A 173 -1.04 -21.13 4.65
N LYS A 174 -0.78 -20.98 5.95
CA LYS A 174 -1.19 -21.93 7.00
C LYS A 174 -1.94 -21.21 8.10
#